data_AF-A0A920NTL3-F1
#
_entry.id   AF-A0A920NTL3-F1
#
_cell.length_a   1.000
_cell.length_b   1.000
_cell.length_c   1.000
_cell.angle_alpha   90.00
_cell.angle_beta   90.00
_cell.angle_gamma   90.00
#
_symmetry.space_group_name_H-M   'P 1'
#
loop_
_entity.id
_entity.type
_entity.pdbx_description
1 polymer ?
#
loop_
_entity_poly.entity_id
_entity_poly.type
_entity_poly.pdbx_seq_one_letter_code
_entity_poly.pdbx_strand_id
1 'polypeptide(L)'
;MGESCGTTPDHIEAISYAIKGIKPKELSVRNTQSSFSGLEPFVLTDDSLFINIGERSNVTGSAKFARLIKEKNYPEAPRSCKRTS
;
A
#
# COMPACT_ATOMS: atom_id res chain seq x y z
N MET A 1 14.56 -17.62 -0.94
CA MET A 1 13.86 -18.03 0.29
C MET A 1 14.72 -17.52 1.43
N GLY A 2 14.22 -16.56 2.20
CA GLY A 2 14.93 -15.96 3.32
C GLY A 2 14.28 -16.36 4.63
N GLU A 3 15.06 -16.39 5.70
CA GLU A 3 14.67 -16.96 6.98
C GLU A 3 14.04 -15.91 7.88
N SER A 4 12.91 -16.26 8.48
CA SER A 4 12.28 -15.52 9.57
C SER A 4 12.59 -16.21 10.91
N CYS A 5 12.18 -15.60 12.01
CA CYS A 5 12.34 -16.16 13.35
C CYS A 5 11.72 -17.57 13.43
N GLY A 6 12.50 -18.57 13.88
CA GLY A 6 12.07 -19.97 14.02
C GLY A 6 12.51 -20.94 12.91
N THR A 7 13.30 -20.48 11.94
CA THR A 7 13.89 -21.38 10.92
C THR A 7 15.05 -22.19 11.52
N THR A 8 15.10 -23.50 11.23
CA THR A 8 16.17 -24.42 11.69
C THR A 8 16.88 -25.02 10.47
N PRO A 9 18.08 -25.59 10.63
CA PRO A 9 18.80 -26.26 9.53
C PRO A 9 17.95 -27.31 8.80
N ASP A 10 17.16 -28.09 9.54
CA ASP A 10 16.26 -29.12 8.97
C ASP A 10 15.23 -28.51 8.00
N HIS A 11 14.70 -27.31 8.31
CA HIS A 11 13.76 -26.62 7.43
C HIS A 11 14.43 -26.19 6.11
N ILE A 12 15.69 -25.75 6.17
CA ILE A 12 16.45 -25.31 5.00
C ILE A 12 16.76 -26.51 4.09
N GLU A 13 17.17 -27.63 4.68
CA GLU A 13 17.43 -28.87 3.93
C GLU A 13 16.18 -29.40 3.22
N ALA A 14 15.04 -29.41 3.91
CA ALA A 14 13.76 -29.83 3.35
C ALA A 14 13.32 -28.94 2.17
N ILE A 15 13.46 -27.61 2.30
CA ILE A 15 13.14 -26.66 1.23
C ILE A 15 14.11 -26.85 0.05
N SER A 16 15.41 -27.01 0.31
CA SER A 16 16.45 -27.22 -0.72
C SER A 16 16.19 -28.49 -1.54
N TYR A 17 15.82 -29.59 -0.87
CA TYR A 17 15.42 -30.83 -1.54
C TYR A 17 14.16 -30.63 -2.39
N ALA A 18 13.12 -29.98 -1.83
CA ALA A 18 11.82 -29.80 -2.49
C ALA A 18 11.89 -28.93 -3.77
N ILE A 19 12.79 -27.93 -3.82
CA ILE A 19 12.94 -27.06 -4.99
C ILE A 19 13.99 -27.55 -5.98
N LYS A 20 14.68 -28.67 -5.71
CA LYS A 20 15.75 -29.20 -6.54
C LYS A 20 15.23 -29.57 -7.93
N GLY A 21 15.81 -28.96 -8.96
CA GLY A 21 15.43 -29.20 -10.36
C GLY A 21 14.20 -28.43 -10.85
N ILE A 22 13.56 -27.60 -10.00
CA ILE A 22 12.48 -26.71 -10.44
C ILE A 22 13.09 -25.51 -11.16
N LYS A 23 12.73 -25.30 -12.43
CA LYS A 23 13.14 -24.11 -13.19
C LYS A 23 12.51 -22.87 -12.54
N PRO A 24 13.28 -21.80 -12.25
CA PRO A 24 12.73 -20.55 -11.76
C PRO A 24 11.67 -19.99 -12.71
N LYS A 25 10.61 -19.40 -12.13
CA LYS A 25 9.57 -18.73 -12.92
C LYS A 25 10.19 -17.59 -13.71
N GLU A 26 9.99 -17.59 -15.03
CA GLU A 26 10.44 -16.50 -15.88
C GLU A 26 9.64 -15.22 -15.55
N LEU A 27 10.36 -14.12 -15.40
CA LEU A 27 9.76 -12.82 -15.11
C LEU A 27 9.20 -12.24 -16.41
N SER A 28 7.90 -11.96 -16.45
CA SER A 28 7.29 -11.17 -17.51
C SER A 28 7.73 -9.70 -17.37
N VAL A 29 8.04 -9.05 -18.48
CA VAL A 29 8.24 -7.59 -18.51
C VAL A 29 6.94 -6.94 -18.03
N ARG A 30 7.00 -6.25 -16.89
CA ARG A 30 5.86 -5.48 -16.37
C ARG A 30 5.91 -4.09 -16.98
N ASN A 31 4.78 -3.58 -17.45
CA ASN A 31 4.67 -2.17 -17.78
C ASN A 31 4.88 -1.36 -16.49
N THR A 32 5.70 -0.30 -16.58
CA THR A 32 5.93 0.66 -15.50
C THR A 32 4.72 1.57 -15.32
N GLN A 33 3.62 1.00 -14.85
CA GLN A 33 2.43 1.74 -14.44
C GLN A 33 2.58 2.18 -12.98
N SER A 34 2.08 3.38 -12.65
CA SER A 34 2.04 3.82 -11.27
C SER A 34 0.95 3.05 -10.51
N SER A 35 1.37 2.23 -9.55
CA SER A 35 0.46 1.46 -8.70
C SER A 35 0.56 1.93 -7.25
N PHE A 36 -0.59 2.13 -6.62
CA PHE A 36 -0.75 2.51 -5.22
C PHE A 36 -1.63 1.48 -4.52
N SER A 37 -1.62 1.44 -3.19
CA SER A 37 -2.52 0.58 -2.44
C SER A 37 -2.84 1.16 -1.07
N GLY A 38 -4.11 1.11 -0.71
CA GLY A 38 -4.56 1.26 0.68
C GLY A 38 -4.89 -0.12 1.24
N LEU A 39 -6.18 -0.42 1.35
CA LEU A 39 -6.68 -1.78 1.58
C LEU A 39 -6.80 -2.59 0.28
N GLU A 40 -7.03 -1.89 -0.84
CA GLU A 40 -7.17 -2.47 -2.16
C GLU A 40 -6.12 -1.85 -3.10
N PRO A 41 -5.65 -2.61 -4.12
CA PRO A 41 -4.73 -2.10 -5.11
C PRO A 41 -5.42 -1.10 -6.04
N PHE A 42 -4.70 -0.06 -6.42
CA PHE A 42 -5.10 0.95 -7.38
C PHE A 42 -4.00 1.13 -8.42
N VAL A 43 -4.31 0.99 -9.70
CA VAL A 43 -3.32 1.09 -10.78
C VAL A 43 -3.74 2.21 -11.73
N LEU A 44 -2.82 3.16 -11.95
CA LEU A 44 -2.97 4.20 -12.96
C LEU A 44 -2.63 3.62 -14.33
N THR A 45 -3.63 3.58 -15.20
CA THR A 45 -3.52 3.14 -16.59
C THR A 45 -3.78 4.30 -17.55
N ASP A 46 -3.39 4.15 -18.81
CA ASP A 46 -3.62 5.17 -19.84
C ASP A 46 -5.11 5.43 -20.11
N ASP A 47 -5.96 4.43 -19.83
CA ASP A 47 -7.43 4.51 -19.95
C ASP A 47 -8.10 5.05 -18.68
N SER A 48 -7.33 5.39 -17.63
CA SER A 48 -7.89 5.92 -16.39
C SER A 48 -8.51 7.30 -16.61
N LEU A 49 -9.71 7.51 -16.08
CA LEU A 49 -10.36 8.83 -16.05
C LEU A 49 -9.62 9.78 -15.09
N PHE A 50 -10.10 11.03 -14.98
CA PHE A 50 -9.56 11.98 -14.02
C PHE A 50 -9.63 11.44 -12.58
N ILE A 51 -8.48 11.37 -11.92
CA ILE A 51 -8.36 10.85 -10.56
C ILE A 51 -8.48 12.02 -9.60
N ASN A 52 -9.52 11.96 -8.77
CA ASN A 52 -9.72 12.93 -7.72
C ASN A 52 -8.81 12.61 -6.51
N ILE A 53 -8.00 13.58 -6.10
CA ILE A 53 -7.17 13.51 -4.90
C ILE A 53 -7.82 14.39 -3.82
N GLY A 54 -8.17 13.80 -2.68
CA GLY A 54 -8.87 14.50 -1.61
C GLY A 54 -8.02 15.59 -0.94
N GLU A 55 -8.45 16.86 -1.04
CA GLU A 55 -7.72 18.02 -0.49
C GLU A 55 -8.06 18.36 0.98
N ARG A 56 -9.14 17.81 1.52
CA ARG A 56 -9.74 18.26 2.79
C ARG A 56 -8.89 17.98 4.03
N SER A 57 -7.91 17.10 3.91
CA SER A 57 -6.90 16.77 4.92
C SER A 57 -5.70 17.76 4.91
N ASN A 58 -5.92 19.00 4.50
CA ASN A 58 -4.90 20.05 4.43
C ASN A 58 -5.17 21.14 5.48
N VAL A 59 -4.20 21.40 6.36
CA VAL A 59 -4.31 22.42 7.43
C VAL A 59 -4.50 23.83 6.87
N THR A 60 -3.89 24.16 5.73
CA THR A 60 -4.05 25.49 5.10
C THR A 60 -5.37 25.59 4.34
N GLY A 61 -5.81 24.49 3.72
CA GLY A 61 -6.98 24.47 2.85
C GLY A 61 -8.31 24.14 3.54
N SER A 62 -8.30 23.61 4.75
CA SER A 62 -9.50 23.14 5.46
C SER A 62 -9.57 23.72 6.86
N ALA A 63 -10.38 24.78 7.04
CA ALA A 63 -10.57 25.44 8.33
C ALA A 63 -11.05 24.48 9.43
N LYS A 64 -11.91 23.51 9.07
CA LYS A 64 -12.38 22.47 9.99
C LYS A 64 -11.25 21.52 10.41
N PHE A 65 -10.42 21.09 9.47
CA PHE A 65 -9.28 20.22 9.77
C PHE A 65 -8.22 20.97 10.59
N ALA A 66 -7.88 22.20 10.19
CA ALA A 66 -6.93 23.07 10.91
C ALA A 66 -7.32 23.24 12.38
N ARG A 67 -8.60 23.50 12.65
CA ARG A 67 -9.12 23.63 14.01
C ARG A 67 -8.98 22.33 14.80
N LEU A 68 -9.38 21.18 14.24
CA LEU A 68 -9.29 19.88 14.91
C LEU A 68 -7.83 19.50 15.22
N ILE A 69 -6.89 19.82 14.33
CA ILE A 69 -5.45 19.61 14.57
C ILE A 69 -4.93 20.55 15.66
N LYS A 70 -5.31 21.83 15.66
CA LYS A 70 -4.93 22.79 16.70
C LYS A 70 -5.46 22.42 18.09
N GLU A 71 -6.69 21.90 18.15
CA GLU A 71 -7.35 21.40 19.36
C GLU A 71 -6.84 19.99 19.78
N LYS A 72 -5.89 19.40 19.03
CA LYS A 72 -5.37 18.03 19.21
C LYS A 72 -6.46 16.94 19.22
N ASN A 73 -7.58 17.19 18.56
CA ASN A 73 -8.69 16.24 18.42
C ASN A 73 -8.48 15.32 17.22
N TYR A 74 -7.44 14.48 17.31
CA TYR A 74 -7.04 13.55 16.26
C TYR A 74 -8.05 12.46 15.92
N PRO A 75 -8.94 11.99 16.82
CA PRO A 75 -9.97 11.02 16.45
C PRO A 75 -11.03 11.58 15.48
N GLU A 76 -11.37 12.87 15.59
CA GLU A 76 -12.38 13.53 14.74
C GLU A 76 -11.80 14.05 13.42
N ALA A 77 -10.52 14.42 13.39
CA ALA A 77 -9.84 14.91 12.20
C ALA A 77 -10.03 14.02 10.95
N PRO A 78 -9.77 12.69 10.98
CA PRO A 78 -9.96 11.83 9.81
C PRO A 78 -11.44 11.68 9.45
N ARG A 79 -12.35 11.66 10.44
CA ARG A 79 -13.81 11.57 10.19
C ARG A 79 -14.32 12.77 9.42
N SER A 80 -13.74 13.95 9.66
CA SER A 80 -14.09 15.17 8.92
C SER A 80 -13.78 15.08 7.42
N CYS A 81 -12.85 14.21 7.02
CA CYS A 81 -12.39 14.04 5.65
C CYS A 81 -13.00 12.82 4.94
N LYS A 82 -13.75 11.96 5.64
CA LYS A 82 -14.36 10.72 5.07
C LYS A 82 -15.49 10.97 4.07
N ARG A 83 -16.09 12.17 4.08
CA ARG A 83 -17.08 12.61 3.08
C ARG A 83 -16.36 13.30 1.92
N THR A 84 -15.83 12.52 1.00
CA THR A 84 -15.53 12.95 -0.36
C THR A 84 -16.77 12.68 -1.20
N SER A 85 -17.33 13.71 -1.84
CA SER A 85 -18.43 13.58 -2.81
C SER A 85 -17.97 12.91 -4.08
#